data_AF-A0A662EU58-F1
#
_entry.id   AF-A0A662EU58-F1
#
_cell.length_a   1.000
_cell.length_b   1.000
_cell.length_c   1.000
_cell.angle_alpha   90.00
_cell.angle_beta   90.00
_cell.angle_gamma   90.00
#
_symmetry.space_group_name_H-M   'P 1'
#
loop_
_entity.id
_entity.type
_entity.pdbx_description
1 polymer ?
#
loop_
_entity_poly.entity_id
_entity_poly.type
_entity_poly.pdbx_seq_one_letter_code
_entity_poly.pdbx_strand_id
1 'polypeptide(L)'
;MSMLDKMIASPGFANLKADLEHLREQAAPAMDEIKKLLDEAKLGVVDEQAFMVKYQALQNAFQQLDQLLTQIAAQKIVEVTQAVAQEKGYDLVLRRKDVLVFRNAETVDDLSPLVEQRLWKLFAASS
;
A
#
# COMPACT_ATOMS: atom_id res chain seq x y z
N MET A 1 7.48 -13.49 -3.88
CA MET A 1 7.49 -12.50 -2.79
C MET A 1 6.41 -11.48 -3.08
N SER A 2 5.47 -11.32 -2.15
CA SER A 2 4.38 -10.34 -2.25
C SER A 2 4.92 -8.91 -2.15
N MET A 3 4.14 -7.91 -2.58
CA MET A 3 4.49 -6.49 -2.40
C MET A 3 4.75 -6.15 -0.92
N LEU A 4 3.97 -6.77 -0.03
CA LEU A 4 4.10 -6.65 1.43
C LEU A 4 5.48 -7.14 1.93
N ASP A 5 5.97 -8.28 1.44
CA ASP A 5 7.30 -8.79 1.80
C ASP A 5 8.42 -7.81 1.41
N LYS A 6 8.28 -7.16 0.24
CA LYS A 6 9.25 -6.16 -0.23
C LYS A 6 9.22 -4.89 0.63
N MET A 7 8.05 -4.48 1.09
CA MET A 7 7.91 -3.33 1.99
C MET A 7 8.53 -3.62 3.36
N ILE A 8 8.26 -4.80 3.94
CA ILE A 8 8.84 -5.22 5.23
C ILE A 8 10.37 -5.29 5.16
N ALA A 9 10.92 -5.78 4.05
CA ALA A 9 12.36 -5.92 3.86
C ALA A 9 13.08 -4.59 3.57
N SER A 10 12.34 -3.53 3.19
CA SER A 10 12.95 -2.27 2.80
C SER A 10 13.22 -1.35 4.01
N PRO A 11 14.45 -0.79 4.12
CA PRO A 11 14.76 0.23 5.13
C PRO A 11 13.87 1.47 5.05
N GLY A 12 13.33 1.79 3.87
CA GLY A 12 12.45 2.94 3.65
C GLY A 12 11.12 2.87 4.39
N PHE A 13 10.73 1.67 4.84
CA PHE A 13 9.52 1.40 5.60
C PHE A 13 9.81 0.96 7.04
N ALA A 14 11.04 1.15 7.54
CA ALA A 14 11.44 0.67 8.87
C ALA A 14 10.54 1.20 10.00
N ASN A 15 10.08 2.45 9.89
CA ASN A 15 9.13 3.06 10.84
C ASN A 15 7.71 2.46 10.79
N LEU A 16 7.36 1.76 9.71
CA LEU A 16 6.06 1.09 9.51
C LEU A 16 6.18 -0.44 9.58
N LYS A 17 7.34 -0.96 9.96
CA LYS A 17 7.62 -2.39 9.94
C LYS A 17 6.66 -3.18 10.82
N ALA A 18 6.36 -2.69 12.03
CA ALA A 18 5.41 -3.33 12.94
C ALA A 18 4.00 -3.43 12.32
N ASP A 19 3.52 -2.33 11.70
CA ASP A 19 2.22 -2.30 11.04
C ASP A 19 2.18 -3.26 9.85
N LEU A 20 3.25 -3.32 9.06
CA LEU A 20 3.39 -4.21 7.91
C LEU A 20 3.50 -5.69 8.33
N GLU A 21 4.21 -6.00 9.42
CA GLU A 21 4.31 -7.36 9.97
C GLU A 21 2.96 -7.85 10.51
N HIS A 22 2.26 -6.98 11.25
CA HIS A 22 0.90 -7.26 11.71
C HIS A 22 -0.07 -7.49 10.54
N LEU A 23 0.07 -6.68 9.47
CA LEU A 23 -0.71 -6.84 8.25
C LEU A 23 -0.46 -8.20 7.57
N ARG A 24 0.79 -8.67 7.56
CA ARG A 24 1.17 -9.99 7.03
C ARG A 24 0.55 -11.11 7.86
N GLU A 25 0.57 -10.99 9.19
CA GLU A 25 -0.03 -11.95 10.09
C GLU A 25 -1.55 -12.05 9.91
N GLN A 26 -2.22 -10.91 9.69
CA GLN A 26 -3.65 -10.86 9.37
C GLN A 26 -3.98 -11.46 7.99
N ALA A 27 -3.10 -11.28 7.01
CA ALA A 27 -3.30 -11.76 5.65
C ALA A 27 -2.99 -13.26 5.46
N ALA A 28 -2.09 -13.82 6.27
CA ALA A 28 -1.66 -15.22 6.20
C ALA A 28 -2.82 -16.25 6.23
N PRO A 29 -3.75 -16.21 7.22
CA PRO A 29 -4.85 -17.18 7.27
C PRO A 29 -5.77 -17.08 6.05
N ALA A 30 -6.00 -15.86 5.56
CA ALA A 30 -6.80 -15.59 4.36
C ALA A 30 -6.18 -16.26 3.11
N MET A 31 -4.86 -16.13 2.94
CA MET A 31 -4.13 -16.73 1.82
C MET A 31 -4.13 -18.26 1.84
N ASP A 32 -4.04 -18.86 3.04
CA ASP A 32 -4.09 -20.30 3.20
C ASP A 32 -5.50 -20.85 2.96
N GLU A 33 -6.54 -20.12 3.40
CA GLU A 33 -7.94 -20.47 3.11
C GLU A 33 -8.27 -20.41 1.62
N ILE A 34 -7.74 -19.45 0.86
CA ILE A 34 -7.89 -19.44 -0.61
C ILE A 34 -7.32 -20.70 -1.24
N LYS A 35 -6.09 -21.07 -0.87
CA LYS A 35 -5.44 -22.26 -1.45
C LYS A 35 -6.26 -23.50 -1.15
N LYS A 36 -6.71 -23.63 0.10
CA LYS A 36 -7.55 -24.74 0.53
C LYS A 36 -8.88 -24.78 -0.24
N LEU A 37 -9.57 -23.64 -0.39
CA LEU A 37 -10.79 -23.54 -1.19
C LEU A 37 -10.57 -23.90 -2.66
N LEU A 38 -9.46 -23.45 -3.24
CA LEU A 38 -9.10 -23.74 -4.62
C LEU A 38 -8.85 -25.24 -4.83
N ASP A 39 -8.22 -25.89 -3.86
CA ASP A 39 -7.94 -27.33 -3.91
C ASP A 39 -9.20 -28.17 -3.64
N GLU A 40 -10.05 -27.76 -2.69
CA GLU A 40 -11.39 -28.35 -2.45
C GLU A 40 -12.27 -28.25 -3.70
N ALA A 41 -12.26 -27.11 -4.39
CA ALA A 41 -13.02 -26.90 -5.62
C ALA A 41 -12.54 -27.77 -6.79
N LYS A 42 -11.22 -27.97 -6.94
CA LYS A 42 -10.66 -28.88 -7.95
C LYS A 42 -11.02 -30.35 -7.71
N LEU A 43 -11.27 -30.73 -6.46
CA LEU A 43 -11.65 -32.09 -6.07
C LEU A 43 -13.16 -32.36 -6.23
N GLY A 44 -13.95 -31.36 -6.65
CA GLY A 44 -15.37 -31.52 -6.99
C GLY A 44 -16.31 -31.72 -5.81
N VAL A 45 -15.84 -31.53 -4.57
CA VAL A 45 -16.64 -31.62 -3.35
C VAL A 45 -16.79 -30.20 -2.80
N VAL A 46 -17.74 -29.44 -3.35
CA VAL A 46 -18.02 -28.08 -2.86
C VAL A 46 -19.46 -28.01 -2.38
N ASP A 47 -19.61 -27.90 -1.06
CA ASP A 47 -20.81 -27.33 -0.48
C ASP A 47 -20.82 -25.83 -0.85
N GLU A 48 -21.68 -25.46 -1.80
CA GLU A 48 -21.80 -24.10 -2.32
C GLU A 48 -22.08 -23.07 -1.21
N GLN A 49 -22.86 -23.45 -0.19
CA GLN A 49 -23.20 -22.57 0.91
C GLN A 49 -21.98 -22.31 1.80
N ALA A 50 -21.25 -23.37 2.16
CA ALA A 50 -20.02 -23.28 2.93
C ALA A 50 -18.93 -22.51 2.16
N PHE A 51 -18.85 -22.70 0.84
CA PHE A 51 -17.94 -21.95 -0.02
C PHE A 51 -18.25 -20.45 -0.01
N MET A 52 -19.51 -20.07 -0.20
CA MET A 52 -19.91 -18.66 -0.25
C MET A 52 -19.65 -17.92 1.06
N VAL A 53 -19.87 -18.58 2.22
CA VAL A 53 -19.55 -18.00 3.53
C VAL A 53 -18.05 -17.74 3.68
N LYS A 54 -17.22 -18.74 3.34
CA LYS A 54 -15.75 -18.59 3.40
C LYS A 54 -15.26 -17.51 2.41
N TYR A 55 -15.81 -17.48 1.20
CA TYR A 55 -15.47 -16.48 0.19
C TYR A 55 -15.80 -15.05 0.64
N GLN A 56 -16.96 -14.83 1.29
CA GLN A 56 -17.31 -13.51 1.83
C GLN A 56 -16.39 -13.07 2.98
N ALA A 57 -16.07 -13.98 3.91
CA ALA A 57 -15.14 -13.68 5.00
C ALA A 57 -13.77 -13.26 4.46
N LEU A 58 -13.30 -13.98 3.45
CA LEU A 58 -12.06 -13.69 2.76
C LEU A 58 -12.08 -12.33 2.04
N GLN A 59 -13.16 -12.03 1.31
CA GLN A 59 -13.31 -10.75 0.62
C GLN A 59 -13.22 -9.58 1.61
N ASN A 60 -13.85 -9.69 2.77
CA ASN A 60 -13.79 -8.66 3.82
C ASN A 60 -12.37 -8.49 4.37
N ALA A 61 -11.65 -9.59 4.60
CA ALA A 61 -10.25 -9.54 5.05
C ALA A 61 -9.35 -8.82 4.04
N PHE A 62 -9.53 -9.07 2.73
CA PHE A 62 -8.78 -8.35 1.69
C PHE A 62 -9.13 -6.87 1.61
N GLN A 63 -10.39 -6.49 1.82
CA GLN A 63 -10.77 -5.08 1.86
C GLN A 63 -10.10 -4.35 3.03
N GLN A 64 -10.03 -4.98 4.21
CA GLN A 64 -9.32 -4.40 5.36
C GLN A 64 -7.82 -4.27 5.08
N LEU A 65 -7.22 -5.30 4.47
CA LEU A 65 -5.83 -5.28 4.04
C LEU A 65 -5.55 -4.12 3.06
N ASP A 66 -6.41 -3.94 2.05
CA ASP A 66 -6.28 -2.85 1.06
C ASP A 66 -6.39 -1.46 1.69
N GLN A 67 -7.29 -1.28 2.67
CA GLN A 67 -7.41 -0.05 3.42
C GLN A 67 -6.14 0.28 4.21
N LEU A 68 -5.56 -0.72 4.89
CA LEU A 68 -4.32 -0.54 5.65
C LEU A 68 -3.13 -0.23 4.73
N LEU A 69 -3.01 -0.92 3.59
CA LEU A 69 -2.00 -0.62 2.58
C LEU A 69 -2.14 0.81 2.04
N THR A 70 -3.37 1.25 1.79
CA THR A 70 -3.67 2.61 1.33
C THR A 70 -3.25 3.66 2.37
N GLN A 71 -3.49 3.40 3.65
CA GLN A 71 -3.09 4.29 4.75
C GLN A 71 -1.56 4.41 4.84
N ILE A 72 -0.86 3.27 4.81
CA ILE A 72 0.60 3.22 4.80
C ILE A 72 1.18 3.98 3.60
N ALA A 73 0.61 3.78 2.41
CA ALA A 73 1.02 4.48 1.21
C ALA A 73 0.80 5.99 1.34
N ALA A 74 -0.36 6.42 1.84
CA ALA A 74 -0.68 7.83 2.06
C ALA A 74 0.30 8.49 3.04
N GLN A 75 0.62 7.82 4.15
CA GLN A 75 1.61 8.30 5.11
C GLN A 75 2.99 8.46 4.46
N LYS A 76 3.44 7.46 3.68
CA LYS A 76 4.75 7.54 3.01
C LYS A 76 4.83 8.63 1.95
N ILE A 77 3.75 8.86 1.21
CA ILE A 77 3.67 9.98 0.27
C ILE A 77 3.85 11.29 1.01
N VAL A 78 3.20 11.49 2.17
CA VAL A 78 3.33 12.70 2.98
C VAL A 78 4.75 12.86 3.50
N GLU A 79 5.34 11.81 4.10
CA GLU A 79 6.71 11.85 4.62
C GLU A 79 7.74 12.22 3.54
N VAL A 80 7.66 11.58 2.37
CA VAL A 80 8.57 11.87 1.25
C VAL A 80 8.33 13.27 0.69
N THR A 81 7.07 13.71 0.61
CA THR A 81 6.73 15.07 0.17
C THR A 81 7.33 16.12 1.10
N GLN A 82 7.22 15.93 2.42
CA GLN A 82 7.81 16.83 3.41
C GLN A 82 9.33 16.92 3.26
N ALA A 83 10.01 15.78 3.11
CA ALA A 83 11.45 15.76 2.91
C ALA A 83 11.87 16.51 1.64
N VAL A 84 11.19 16.26 0.51
CA VAL A 84 11.47 16.97 -0.75
C VAL A 84 11.17 18.47 -0.63
N ALA A 85 10.07 18.84 0.02
CA ALA A 85 9.69 20.23 0.22
C ALA A 85 10.75 21.01 1.01
N GLN A 86 11.20 20.43 2.14
CA GLN A 86 12.24 21.02 2.99
C GLN A 86 13.58 21.16 2.25
N GLU A 87 14.02 20.12 1.54
CA GLU A 87 15.27 20.14 0.77
C GLU A 87 15.28 21.20 -0.35
N LYS A 88 14.10 21.52 -0.89
CA LYS A 88 13.93 22.49 -1.98
C LYS A 88 13.53 23.88 -1.49
N GLY A 89 13.30 24.06 -0.19
CA GLY A 89 12.93 25.35 0.40
C GLY A 89 11.49 25.78 0.13
N TYR A 90 10.54 24.83 0.00
CA TYR A 90 9.12 25.17 -0.11
C TYR A 90 8.48 25.29 1.27
N ASP A 91 7.78 26.40 1.51
CA ASP A 91 7.02 26.65 2.75
C ASP A 91 5.60 26.08 2.71
N LEU A 92 5.04 25.82 1.51
CA LEU A 92 3.68 25.33 1.31
C LEU A 92 3.62 24.32 0.16
N VAL A 93 2.98 23.18 0.42
CA VAL A 93 2.67 22.17 -0.60
C VAL A 93 1.18 21.83 -0.53
N LEU A 94 0.51 21.82 -1.69
CA LEU A 94 -0.92 21.56 -1.81
C LEU A 94 -1.19 20.28 -2.60
N ARG A 95 -2.19 19.51 -2.19
CA ARG A 95 -2.64 18.33 -2.94
C ARG A 95 -3.59 18.75 -4.06
N ARG A 96 -3.20 18.54 -5.32
CA ARG A 96 -3.97 18.94 -6.51
C ARG A 96 -5.42 18.45 -6.55
N LYS A 97 -5.73 17.30 -5.94
CA LYS A 97 -7.10 16.75 -5.90
C LYS A 97 -8.10 17.73 -5.25
N ASP A 98 -7.63 18.52 -4.29
CA ASP A 98 -8.49 19.35 -3.44
C ASP A 98 -8.38 20.84 -3.78
N VAL A 99 -7.63 21.20 -4.83
CA VAL A 99 -7.40 22.60 -5.23
C VAL A 99 -7.48 22.78 -6.74
N LEU A 100 -8.20 23.83 -7.16
CA LEU A 100 -8.09 24.37 -8.50
C LEU A 100 -6.92 25.36 -8.53
N VAL A 101 -5.84 24.98 -9.19
CA VAL A 101 -4.64 25.81 -9.31
C VAL A 101 -4.63 26.45 -10.69
N PHE A 102 -4.70 27.79 -10.73
CA PHE A 102 -4.29 28.54 -11.91
C PHE A 102 -2.77 28.48 -11.99
N ARG A 103 -2.25 27.49 -12.71
CA ARG A 103 -0.82 27.21 -12.78
C ARG A 103 -0.12 28.33 -13.56
N ASN A 104 0.51 29.26 -12.85
CA ASN A 104 1.64 29.99 -13.40
C ASN A 104 2.89 29.10 -13.23
N ALA A 105 3.47 28.63 -14.34
CA ALA A 105 4.62 27.73 -14.32
C ALA A 105 5.90 28.39 -13.76
N GLU A 106 5.92 29.72 -13.61
CA GLU A 106 7.05 30.45 -13.01
C GLU A 106 7.00 30.49 -11.47
N THR A 107 5.83 30.22 -10.86
CA THR A 107 5.64 30.36 -9.41
C THR A 107 5.05 29.12 -8.74
N VAL A 108 4.58 28.14 -9.52
CA VAL A 108 3.99 26.90 -9.01
C VAL A 108 4.68 25.70 -9.63
N ASP A 109 5.46 25.00 -8.79
CA ASP A 109 6.14 23.77 -9.15
C ASP A 109 5.27 22.53 -8.89
N ASP A 110 5.42 21.53 -9.76
CA ASP A 110 4.84 20.21 -9.57
C ASP A 110 5.89 19.27 -8.96
N LEU A 111 5.73 18.95 -7.67
CA LEU A 111 6.65 18.07 -6.96
C LEU A 111 6.38 16.58 -7.21
N SER A 112 5.27 16.23 -7.86
CA SER A 112 4.85 14.83 -8.06
C SER A 112 5.95 13.96 -8.66
N PRO A 113 6.67 14.37 -9.74
CA PRO A 113 7.72 13.55 -10.33
C PRO A 113 8.90 13.27 -9.39
N LEU A 114 9.29 14.25 -8.56
CA LEU A 114 10.38 14.11 -7.59
C LEU A 114 9.99 13.19 -6.44
N VAL A 115 8.77 13.37 -5.92
CA VAL A 115 8.21 12.53 -4.85
C VAL A 115 8.08 11.09 -5.33
N GLU A 116 7.56 10.89 -6.55
CA GLU A 116 7.42 9.57 -7.15
C GLU A 116 8.78 8.87 -7.30
N GLN A 117 9.78 9.57 -7.85
CA GLN A 117 11.13 9.01 -7.98
C GLN A 117 11.69 8.58 -6.62
N ARG A 118 11.47 9.36 -5.57
CA ARG A 118 11.99 9.06 -4.23
C ARG A 118 11.24 7.91 -3.57
N LEU A 119 9.93 7.78 -3.79
CA LEU A 119 9.16 6.62 -3.38
C LEU A 119 9.67 5.33 -4.05
N TRP A 120 9.94 5.37 -5.37
CA TRP A 120 10.51 4.21 -6.08
C TRP A 120 11.86 3.77 -5.52
N LYS A 121 12.71 4.72 -5.09
CA LYS A 121 13.99 4.41 -4.45
C LYS A 121 13.85 3.66 -3.12
N LEU A 122 12.72 3.81 -2.41
CA LEU A 122 12.47 3.03 -1.19
C LEU A 122 12.39 1.53 -1.49
N PHE A 123 11.91 1.14 -2.67
CA PHE A 123 11.82 -0.27 -3.06
C PHE A 123 13.09 -0.82 -3.70
N ALA A 124 14.02 0.04 -4.14
CA ALA A 124 15.25 -0.36 -4.81
C ALA A 124 16.38 -0.74 -3.84
N ALA A 125 16.31 -0.30 -2.58
CA ALA A 125 17.33 -0.55 -1.56
C ALA A 125 17.26 -1.95 -0.90
N SER A 126 16.35 -2.82 -1.36
CA SER A 126 16.15 -4.18 -0.82
C SER A 126 16.90 -5.28 -1.61
N SER A 127 17.93 -4.92 -2.38
CA SER A 127 18.79 -5.85 -3.13
C SER A 127 20.03 -6.25 -2.36
#